data_AF-A0A851B5Z1-F1
#
_entry.id   AF-A0A851B5Z1-F1
#
_cell.length_a   1.000
_cell.length_b   1.000
_cell.length_c   1.000
_cell.angle_alpha   90.00
_cell.angle_beta   90.00
_cell.angle_gamma   90.00
#
_symmetry.space_group_name_H-M   'P 1'
#
loop_
_entity.id
_entity.type
_entity.pdbx_description
1 polymer ?
#
loop_
_entity_poly.entity_id
_entity_poly.type
_entity_poly.pdbx_seq_one_letter_code
_entity_poly.pdbx_strand_id
1 'polypeptide(L)'
;ILRFISDFLAFLVLYNFIIPISLYVTVEMQKFLGSFFIGWDLDLYHEETNQRAQVNTSDLNEELGQVEYVFTDKTGTLTENEMQFRECSINGIKYQEVNGKLTPEGFSEDSPDGNRHGLVRLFGFPTFSHPRWKVKEEELFLKAVCLCHTVQINADQTDGADGPWHANGITSPLEYYASSPDEKALVEAASRVGVVFTGISGDSMEVKSLGKPERY
;
A
#
# COMPACT_ATOMS: atom_id res chain seq x y z
N ILE A 1 72.49 -32.35 -1.58
CA ILE A 1 71.07 -32.66 -1.27
C ILE A 1 70.67 -32.09 0.09
N LEU A 2 71.25 -32.55 1.22
CA LEU A 2 70.88 -32.04 2.56
C LEU A 2 71.09 -30.53 2.77
N ARG A 3 72.21 -29.96 2.26
CA ARG A 3 72.45 -28.50 2.33
C ARG A 3 71.40 -27.69 1.55
N PHE A 4 71.12 -28.11 0.32
CA PHE A 4 70.09 -27.47 -0.51
C PHE A 4 68.71 -27.49 0.17
N ILE A 5 68.34 -28.62 0.81
CA ILE A 5 67.08 -28.73 1.56
C ILE A 5 67.09 -27.80 2.78
N SER A 6 68.20 -27.73 3.52
CA SER A 6 68.36 -26.82 4.66
C SER A 6 68.25 -25.35 4.24
N ASP A 7 68.92 -24.97 3.15
CA ASP A 7 68.89 -23.60 2.63
C ASP A 7 67.48 -23.25 2.15
N PHE A 8 66.80 -24.15 1.45
CA PHE A 8 65.41 -23.99 1.03
C PHE A 8 64.44 -23.81 2.21
N LEU A 9 64.55 -24.63 3.26
CA LEU A 9 63.73 -24.49 4.47
C LEU A 9 64.03 -23.19 5.23
N ALA A 10 65.29 -22.75 5.27
CA ALA A 10 65.67 -21.48 5.87
C ALA A 10 65.05 -20.29 5.11
N PHE A 11 65.07 -20.32 3.77
CA PHE A 11 64.39 -19.31 2.96
C PHE A 11 62.86 -19.34 3.13
N LEU A 12 62.25 -20.53 3.29
CA LEU A 12 60.82 -20.67 3.54
C LEU A 12 60.40 -20.04 4.87
N VAL A 13 61.19 -20.24 5.93
CA VAL A 13 60.97 -19.58 7.22
C VAL A 13 61.21 -18.07 7.10
N LEU A 14 62.25 -17.65 6.37
CA LEU A 14 62.54 -16.24 6.14
C LEU A 14 61.38 -15.55 5.42
N TYR A 15 60.76 -16.16 4.40
CA TYR A 15 59.65 -15.57 3.65
C TYR A 15 58.27 -15.76 4.29
N ASN A 16 58.17 -16.37 5.47
CA ASN A 16 56.89 -16.62 6.13
C ASN A 16 56.11 -15.32 6.45
N PHE A 17 56.79 -14.17 6.54
CA PHE A 17 56.15 -12.87 6.76
C PHE A 17 55.49 -12.25 5.51
N ILE A 18 55.72 -12.78 4.30
CA ILE A 18 55.11 -12.25 3.06
C ILE A 18 53.58 -12.30 3.14
N ILE A 19 53.03 -13.35 3.74
CA ILE A 19 51.59 -13.46 4.03
C ILE A 19 51.43 -13.33 5.54
N PRO A 20 51.20 -12.10 6.05
CA PRO A 20 51.10 -11.89 7.48
C PRO A 20 49.85 -12.60 8.02
N ILE A 21 50.03 -13.40 9.07
CA ILE A 21 48.94 -14.13 9.74
C ILE A 21 47.85 -13.15 10.24
N SER A 22 48.24 -11.92 10.58
CA SER A 22 47.33 -10.85 11.02
C SER A 22 46.45 -10.27 9.92
N LEU A 23 46.72 -10.53 8.63
CA LEU A 23 45.90 -10.05 7.51
C LEU A 23 44.46 -10.53 7.68
N TYR A 24 44.27 -11.82 7.93
CA TYR A 24 42.97 -12.45 8.07
C TYR A 24 42.18 -11.81 9.23
N VAL A 25 42.80 -11.71 10.41
CA VAL A 25 42.17 -11.11 11.59
C VAL A 25 41.80 -9.64 11.37
N THR A 26 42.63 -8.89 10.64
CA THR A 26 42.37 -7.48 10.35
C THR A 26 41.17 -7.31 9.41
N VAL A 27 41.06 -8.15 8.37
CA VAL A 27 39.92 -8.13 7.44
C VAL A 27 38.62 -8.50 8.16
N GLU A 28 38.64 -9.55 8.98
CA GLU A 28 37.47 -9.94 9.79
C GLU A 28 37.06 -8.82 10.76
N MET A 29 38.03 -8.16 11.40
CA MET A 29 37.75 -7.04 12.30
C MET A 29 37.16 -5.84 11.53
N GLN A 30 37.63 -5.56 10.32
CA GLN A 30 37.06 -4.51 9.46
C GLN A 30 35.59 -4.83 9.12
N LYS A 31 35.27 -6.06 8.70
CA LYS A 31 33.90 -6.49 8.39
C LYS A 31 32.96 -6.33 9.59
N PHE A 32 33.44 -6.76 10.76
CA PHE A 32 32.71 -6.64 12.01
C PHE A 32 32.48 -5.17 12.42
N LEU A 33 33.48 -4.29 12.26
CA LEU A 33 33.28 -2.86 12.51
C LEU A 33 32.33 -2.22 11.49
N GLY A 34 32.40 -2.66 10.23
CA GLY A 34 31.51 -2.24 9.14
C GLY A 34 30.03 -2.48 9.44
N SER A 35 29.68 -3.62 10.06
CA SER A 35 28.29 -3.94 10.39
C SER A 35 27.68 -2.97 11.41
N PHE A 36 28.47 -2.45 12.36
CA PHE A 36 27.99 -1.43 13.30
C PHE A 36 27.66 -0.12 12.60
N PHE A 37 28.45 0.29 11.60
CA PHE A 37 28.16 1.53 10.86
C PHE A 37 26.82 1.43 10.13
N ILE A 38 26.51 0.30 9.50
CA ILE A 38 25.21 0.08 8.84
C ILE A 38 24.07 0.13 9.88
N GLY A 39 24.25 -0.51 11.04
CA GLY A 39 23.21 -0.55 12.09
C GLY A 39 23.02 0.77 12.87
N TRP A 40 23.99 1.67 12.81
CA TRP A 40 23.91 3.01 13.43
C TRP A 40 23.43 4.09 12.46
N ASP A 41 23.28 3.76 11.19
CA ASP A 41 22.79 4.69 10.18
C ASP A 41 21.32 5.04 10.45
N LEU A 42 21.03 6.34 10.57
CA LEU A 42 19.69 6.85 10.78
C LEU A 42 18.90 6.95 9.47
N ASP A 43 19.57 6.94 8.31
CA ASP A 43 18.89 6.94 7.01
C ASP A 43 18.27 5.56 6.71
N LEU A 44 18.75 4.51 7.38
CA LEU A 44 18.22 3.14 7.32
C LEU A 44 17.32 2.79 8.52
N TYR A 45 16.78 3.81 9.21
CA TYR A 45 15.86 3.65 10.33
C TYR A 45 14.40 3.87 9.90
N HIS A 46 13.54 2.94 10.28
CA HIS A 46 12.10 3.02 10.04
C HIS A 46 11.38 3.56 11.28
N GLU A 47 10.83 4.77 11.18
CA GLU A 47 10.24 5.50 12.30
C GLU A 47 8.95 4.85 12.81
N GLU A 48 8.05 4.43 11.91
CA GLU A 48 6.72 3.92 12.30
C GLU A 48 6.79 2.64 13.12
N THR A 49 7.75 1.75 12.80
CA THR A 49 7.96 0.50 13.55
C THR A 49 9.07 0.60 14.59
N ASN A 50 9.78 1.74 14.66
CA ASN A 50 10.94 1.96 15.51
C ASN A 50 12.02 0.86 15.33
N GLN A 51 12.35 0.57 14.06
CA GLN A 51 13.30 -0.49 13.69
C GLN A 51 14.50 0.08 12.93
N ARG A 52 15.70 -0.39 13.28
CA ARG A 52 16.96 -0.05 12.59
C ARG A 52 17.37 -1.16 11.65
N ALA A 53 18.18 -0.85 10.64
CA ALA A 53 18.84 -1.87 9.83
C ALA A 53 19.65 -2.82 10.72
N GLN A 54 19.41 -4.12 10.53
CA GLN A 54 20.09 -5.18 11.25
C GLN A 54 20.98 -5.97 10.30
N VAL A 55 22.26 -6.03 10.61
CA VAL A 55 23.23 -6.84 9.87
C VAL A 55 23.35 -8.20 10.56
N ASN A 56 22.87 -9.25 9.91
CA ASN A 56 22.93 -10.62 10.43
C ASN A 56 24.25 -11.33 10.10
N THR A 57 24.93 -10.89 9.04
CA THR A 57 26.18 -11.51 8.56
C THR A 57 27.11 -10.43 8.03
N SER A 58 28.24 -10.21 8.72
CA SER A 58 29.23 -9.19 8.37
C SER A 58 30.05 -9.53 7.13
N ASP A 59 30.12 -10.81 6.75
CA ASP A 59 30.88 -11.28 5.60
C ASP A 59 30.33 -10.81 4.25
N LEU A 60 29.08 -10.36 4.24
CA LEU A 60 28.39 -9.90 3.03
C LEU A 60 28.51 -8.39 2.83
N ASN A 61 29.11 -7.66 3.77
CA ASN A 61 29.15 -6.19 3.73
C ASN A 61 29.83 -5.67 2.47
N GLU A 62 30.93 -6.30 2.02
CA GLU A 62 31.61 -5.94 0.77
C GLU A 62 30.88 -6.42 -0.49
N GLU A 63 30.15 -7.53 -0.40
CA GLU A 63 29.39 -8.12 -1.51
C GLU A 63 28.21 -7.23 -1.90
N LEU A 64 27.64 -6.49 -0.94
CA LEU A 64 26.60 -5.48 -1.20
C LEU A 64 27.05 -4.41 -2.20
N GLY A 65 28.34 -4.09 -2.26
CA GLY A 65 28.90 -3.14 -3.23
C GLY A 65 29.05 -3.69 -4.66
N GLN A 66 28.82 -5.00 -4.86
CA GLN A 66 29.01 -5.70 -6.13
C GLN A 66 27.70 -6.28 -6.69
N VAL A 67 26.56 -5.91 -6.11
CA VAL A 67 25.25 -6.42 -6.54
C VAL A 67 24.87 -5.89 -7.93
N GLU A 68 24.69 -6.80 -8.89
CA GLU A 68 24.24 -6.46 -10.25
C GLU A 68 22.74 -6.70 -10.48
N TYR A 69 22.16 -7.68 -9.78
CA TYR A 69 20.77 -8.10 -9.94
C TYR A 69 20.06 -8.13 -8.60
N VAL A 70 18.89 -7.50 -8.54
CA VAL A 70 18.00 -7.52 -7.38
C VAL A 70 16.74 -8.29 -7.74
N PHE A 71 16.54 -9.45 -7.10
CA PHE A 71 15.30 -10.20 -7.17
C PHE A 71 14.40 -9.73 -6.03
N THR A 72 13.23 -9.19 -6.36
CA THR A 72 12.27 -8.68 -5.39
C THR A 72 10.99 -9.50 -5.42
N ASP A 73 10.41 -9.74 -4.25
CA ASP A 73 9.02 -10.20 -4.17
C ASP A 73 8.08 -9.02 -4.42
N LYS A 74 6.87 -9.30 -4.92
CA LYS A 74 5.85 -8.28 -5.16
C LYS A 74 5.13 -7.92 -3.86
N THR A 75 4.64 -8.92 -3.14
CA THR A 75 3.71 -8.72 -2.02
C THR A 75 4.49 -8.60 -0.71
N GLY A 76 4.30 -7.51 0.03
CA GLY A 76 5.04 -7.25 1.27
C GLY A 76 6.46 -6.71 1.07
N THR A 77 6.88 -6.44 -0.17
CA THR A 77 8.12 -5.72 -0.49
C THR A 77 7.84 -4.54 -1.43
N LEU A 78 7.33 -4.79 -2.64
CA LEU A 78 6.98 -3.71 -3.56
C LEU A 78 5.61 -3.08 -3.25
N THR A 79 4.72 -3.85 -2.63
CA THR A 79 3.35 -3.44 -2.34
C THR A 79 3.01 -3.70 -0.88
N GLU A 80 2.43 -2.69 -0.24
CA GLU A 80 1.76 -2.82 1.04
C GLU A 80 0.46 -3.60 0.86
N ASN A 81 0.04 -4.36 1.87
CA ASN A 81 -1.21 -5.12 1.83
C ASN A 81 -2.42 -4.24 2.16
N GLU A 82 -2.50 -3.08 1.53
CA GLU A 82 -3.59 -2.11 1.68
C GLU A 82 -4.14 -1.77 0.30
N MET A 83 -5.43 -2.05 0.09
CA MET A 83 -6.13 -1.74 -1.15
C MET A 83 -6.96 -0.47 -0.97
N GLN A 84 -6.76 0.50 -1.86
CA GLN A 84 -7.49 1.77 -1.84
C GLN A 84 -8.24 1.95 -3.16
N PHE A 85 -9.51 2.33 -3.07
CA PHE A 85 -10.27 2.77 -4.24
C PHE A 85 -9.67 4.08 -4.77
N ARG A 86 -9.30 4.11 -6.05
CA ARG A 86 -8.71 5.28 -6.69
C ARG A 86 -9.71 5.96 -7.61
N GLU A 87 -10.22 5.22 -8.58
CA GLU A 87 -11.00 5.76 -9.69
C GLU A 87 -12.02 4.72 -10.18
N CYS A 88 -13.12 5.18 -10.78
CA CYS A 88 -14.06 4.33 -11.50
C CYS A 88 -14.55 5.00 -12.79
N SER A 89 -15.24 4.24 -13.64
CA SER A 89 -15.92 4.77 -14.82
C SER A 89 -17.40 4.46 -14.72
N ILE A 90 -18.24 5.50 -14.71
CA ILE A 90 -19.70 5.39 -14.65
C ILE A 90 -20.26 5.99 -15.92
N ASN A 91 -20.98 5.19 -16.70
CA ASN A 91 -21.55 5.60 -17.99
C ASN A 91 -20.52 6.24 -18.94
N GLY A 92 -19.27 5.73 -18.92
CA GLY A 92 -18.17 6.19 -19.76
C GLY A 92 -17.51 7.50 -19.31
N ILE A 93 -17.91 8.06 -18.17
CA ILE A 93 -17.23 9.18 -17.51
C ILE A 93 -16.34 8.63 -16.41
N LYS A 94 -15.07 9.04 -16.39
CA LYS A 94 -14.12 8.69 -15.34
C LYS A 94 -14.35 9.55 -14.10
N TYR A 95 -14.40 8.94 -12.93
CA TYR A 95 -14.56 9.58 -11.63
C TYR A 95 -13.41 9.22 -10.71
N GLN A 96 -13.05 10.16 -9.84
CA GLN A 96 -12.11 9.97 -8.75
C GLN A 96 -12.83 10.27 -7.43
N GLU A 97 -12.48 9.55 -6.36
CA GLU A 97 -12.94 9.89 -5.02
C GLU A 97 -12.08 11.02 -4.44
N VAL A 98 -12.69 12.18 -4.17
CA VAL A 98 -12.04 13.33 -3.54
C VAL A 98 -12.89 13.81 -2.37
N ASN A 99 -12.36 13.73 -1.15
CA ASN A 99 -13.03 14.17 0.09
C ASN A 99 -14.43 13.55 0.29
N GLY A 100 -14.59 12.24 0.04
CA GLY A 100 -15.88 11.55 0.21
C GLY A 100 -16.92 11.92 -0.85
N LYS A 101 -16.49 12.36 -2.03
CA LYS A 101 -17.37 12.62 -3.18
C LYS A 101 -16.73 12.11 -4.46
N LEU A 102 -17.55 11.54 -5.34
CA LEU A 102 -17.13 11.21 -6.70
C LEU A 102 -17.08 12.49 -7.54
N THR A 103 -15.90 12.83 -8.05
CA THR A 103 -15.69 13.96 -8.94
C THR A 103 -15.29 13.47 -10.33
N PRO A 104 -16.00 13.87 -11.40
CA PRO A 104 -15.64 13.46 -12.76
C PRO A 104 -14.34 14.11 -13.21
N GLU A 105 -13.40 13.32 -13.73
CA GLU A 105 -12.18 13.83 -14.33
C GLU A 105 -12.49 14.61 -15.62
N GLY A 106 -12.00 15.86 -15.69
CA GLY A 106 -12.22 16.77 -16.82
C GLY A 106 -13.10 17.99 -16.53
N PHE A 107 -13.60 18.15 -15.29
CA PHE A 107 -14.33 19.34 -14.82
C PHE A 107 -13.62 20.07 -13.67
N SER A 108 -12.29 20.03 -13.61
CA SER A 108 -11.55 20.97 -12.76
C SER A 108 -11.59 22.35 -13.44
N GLU A 109 -12.31 23.30 -12.84
CA GLU A 109 -12.30 24.73 -13.25
C GLU A 109 -10.92 25.39 -13.07
N ASP A 110 -9.95 24.70 -12.45
CA ASP A 110 -8.59 25.18 -12.25
C ASP A 110 -7.57 24.39 -13.08
N SER A 111 -7.33 24.82 -14.32
CA SER A 111 -6.09 24.55 -15.05
C SER A 111 -5.88 25.58 -16.18
N PRO A 112 -4.75 26.31 -16.20
CA PRO A 112 -4.51 27.41 -17.14
C PRO A 112 -4.04 26.96 -18.55
N ASP A 113 -3.87 25.65 -18.81
CA ASP A 113 -3.36 25.18 -20.10
C ASP A 113 -4.46 24.57 -20.97
N GLY A 114 -4.94 25.40 -21.89
CA GLY A 114 -5.91 25.04 -22.91
C GLY A 114 -5.32 24.10 -23.96
N ASN A 115 -5.50 22.78 -23.78
CA ASN A 115 -5.71 21.87 -24.93
C ASN A 115 -6.28 20.48 -24.58
N ARG A 116 -7.31 20.38 -23.72
CA ARG A 116 -7.97 19.09 -23.40
C ARG A 116 -9.36 18.89 -24.03
N HIS A 117 -9.75 19.76 -24.98
CA HIS A 117 -11.03 19.64 -25.70
C HIS A 117 -11.08 18.56 -26.80
N GLY A 118 -9.99 17.81 -27.03
CA GLY A 118 -9.90 16.82 -28.11
C GLY A 118 -10.43 15.43 -27.78
N LEU A 119 -10.26 14.96 -26.53
CA LEU A 119 -10.58 13.57 -26.18
C LEU A 119 -12.07 13.34 -25.87
N VAL A 120 -12.75 14.32 -25.25
CA VAL A 120 -14.18 14.22 -24.93
C VAL A 120 -15.05 14.20 -26.21
N ARG A 121 -14.60 14.84 -27.30
CA ARG A 121 -15.29 14.81 -28.60
C ARG A 121 -15.11 13.50 -29.36
N LEU A 122 -13.99 12.79 -29.18
CA LEU A 122 -13.70 11.57 -29.94
C LEU A 122 -14.56 10.38 -29.48
N PHE A 123 -14.95 10.34 -28.20
CA PHE A 123 -15.73 9.26 -27.61
C PHE A 123 -17.25 9.48 -27.60
N GLY A 124 -17.77 10.51 -28.30
CA GLY A 124 -19.20 10.58 -28.63
C GLY A 124 -20.18 10.71 -27.44
N PHE A 125 -19.75 11.25 -26.30
CA PHE A 125 -20.66 11.46 -25.17
C PHE A 125 -21.52 12.72 -25.39
N PRO A 126 -22.86 12.61 -25.45
CA PRO A 126 -23.73 13.77 -25.65
C PRO A 126 -23.69 14.66 -24.40
N THR A 127 -23.25 15.90 -24.57
CA THR A 127 -23.16 16.97 -23.55
C THR A 127 -24.52 17.48 -23.03
N PHE A 128 -25.56 16.65 -23.03
CA PHE A 128 -26.95 17.05 -22.74
C PHE A 128 -27.56 16.42 -21.48
N SER A 129 -26.81 15.71 -20.65
CA SER A 129 -27.35 15.15 -19.40
C SER A 129 -27.43 16.22 -18.30
N HIS A 130 -28.66 16.59 -17.92
CA HIS A 130 -28.97 17.49 -16.81
C HIS A 130 -28.32 16.99 -15.49
N PRO A 131 -27.89 17.90 -14.58
CA PRO A 131 -27.21 17.56 -13.32
C PRO A 131 -28.00 16.58 -12.44
N ARG A 132 -29.33 16.57 -12.55
CA ARG A 132 -30.22 15.67 -11.77
C ARG A 132 -30.13 14.19 -12.19
N TRP A 133 -29.70 13.89 -13.41
CA TRP A 133 -29.59 12.50 -13.91
C TRP A 133 -28.24 11.88 -13.55
N LYS A 134 -27.17 12.68 -13.54
CA LYS A 134 -25.82 12.22 -13.15
C LYS A 134 -25.76 11.69 -11.72
N VAL A 135 -26.34 12.44 -10.77
CA VAL A 135 -26.42 12.03 -9.36
C VAL A 135 -27.13 10.68 -9.19
N LYS A 136 -28.12 10.39 -10.03
CA LYS A 136 -28.88 9.13 -9.97
C LYS A 136 -28.06 7.94 -10.49
N GLU A 137 -27.23 8.14 -11.51
CA GLU A 137 -26.35 7.08 -12.06
C GLU A 137 -25.20 6.75 -11.10
N GLU A 138 -24.61 7.76 -10.47
CA GLU A 138 -23.58 7.61 -9.43
C GLU A 138 -24.12 6.81 -8.23
N GLU A 139 -25.32 7.18 -7.74
CA GLU A 139 -25.99 6.48 -6.64
C GLU A 139 -26.29 5.02 -7.00
N LEU A 140 -26.81 4.75 -8.20
CA LEU A 140 -27.10 3.39 -8.66
C LEU A 140 -25.83 2.53 -8.78
N PHE A 141 -24.74 3.10 -9.29
CA PHE A 141 -23.45 2.42 -9.37
C PHE A 141 -22.95 2.03 -7.98
N LEU A 142 -22.95 2.97 -7.04
CA LEU A 142 -22.50 2.70 -5.66
C LEU A 142 -23.40 1.73 -4.93
N LYS A 143 -24.72 1.78 -5.16
CA LYS A 143 -25.65 0.76 -4.65
C LYS A 143 -25.32 -0.63 -5.19
N ALA A 144 -25.01 -0.75 -6.49
CA ALA A 144 -24.59 -2.03 -7.06
C ALA A 144 -23.29 -2.53 -6.40
N VAL A 145 -22.32 -1.63 -6.15
CA VAL A 145 -21.10 -1.97 -5.40
C VAL A 145 -21.42 -2.48 -3.99
N CYS A 146 -22.33 -1.84 -3.26
CA CYS A 146 -22.77 -2.25 -1.91
C CYS A 146 -23.67 -3.49 -1.85
N LEU A 147 -24.16 -3.99 -2.99
CA LEU A 147 -25.03 -5.17 -3.04
C LEU A 147 -24.34 -6.40 -3.64
N CYS A 148 -23.27 -6.19 -4.42
CA CYS A 148 -22.55 -7.26 -5.11
C CYS A 148 -21.21 -7.56 -4.44
N HIS A 149 -21.23 -7.96 -3.17
CA HIS A 149 -20.04 -8.34 -2.41
C HIS A 149 -20.33 -9.37 -1.32
N THR A 150 -19.28 -9.89 -0.68
CA THR A 150 -19.40 -10.80 0.48
C THR A 150 -18.93 -10.17 1.81
N VAL A 151 -18.69 -8.86 1.82
CA VAL A 151 -18.25 -8.09 2.99
C VAL A 151 -19.21 -8.23 4.17
N GLN A 152 -18.65 -8.39 5.37
CA GLN A 152 -19.32 -8.50 6.66
C GLN A 152 -18.97 -7.29 7.54
N ILE A 153 -19.83 -7.02 8.53
CA ILE A 153 -19.67 -5.93 9.50
C ILE A 153 -19.59 -6.55 10.89
N ASN A 154 -18.78 -5.98 11.78
CA ASN A 154 -18.74 -6.41 13.17
C ASN A 154 -20.08 -6.13 13.89
N ALA A 155 -20.73 -7.16 14.41
CA ALA A 155 -22.02 -7.07 15.09
C ALA A 155 -21.95 -6.29 16.43
N ASP A 156 -20.78 -6.18 17.05
CA ASP A 156 -20.62 -5.41 18.30
C ASP A 156 -20.83 -3.90 18.12
N GLN A 157 -20.88 -3.40 16.87
CA GLN A 157 -21.26 -2.01 16.57
C GLN A 157 -22.75 -1.83 16.24
N THR A 158 -23.50 -2.91 16.00
CA THR A 158 -24.92 -2.84 15.64
C THR A 158 -25.86 -2.84 16.84
N ASP A 159 -25.45 -3.41 17.98
CA ASP A 159 -26.29 -3.51 19.19
C ASP A 159 -26.46 -2.17 19.97
N GLY A 160 -25.85 -1.09 19.49
CA GLY A 160 -26.05 0.28 19.98
C GLY A 160 -27.10 1.09 19.20
N ALA A 161 -27.68 0.55 18.13
CA ALA A 161 -28.55 1.30 17.21
C ALA A 161 -29.98 1.56 17.74
N ASP A 162 -30.35 1.05 18.91
CA ASP A 162 -31.64 1.30 19.59
C ASP A 162 -31.53 2.35 20.72
N GLY A 163 -30.54 3.26 20.65
CA GLY A 163 -30.40 4.40 21.56
C GLY A 163 -30.86 5.73 20.95
N PRO A 164 -31.61 6.59 21.66
CA PRO A 164 -32.05 7.88 21.14
C PRO A 164 -30.85 8.83 21.03
N TRP A 165 -30.51 9.21 19.79
CA TRP A 165 -29.70 10.38 19.42
C TRP A 165 -28.47 10.61 20.32
N HIS A 166 -27.34 10.01 19.98
CA HIS A 166 -26.05 10.52 20.48
C HIS A 166 -25.75 11.88 19.84
N ALA A 167 -26.08 12.93 20.59
CA ALA A 167 -25.94 14.35 20.27
C ALA A 167 -24.49 14.87 20.18
N ASN A 168 -23.50 14.02 19.89
CA ASN A 168 -22.10 14.39 19.70
C ASN A 168 -21.53 13.73 18.43
N GLY A 169 -22.11 14.05 17.27
CA GLY A 169 -21.45 14.28 15.97
C GLY A 169 -20.37 13.34 15.39
N ILE A 170 -20.04 12.20 15.99
CA ILE A 170 -19.03 11.26 15.49
C ILE A 170 -19.65 9.88 15.50
N THR A 171 -20.22 9.49 14.36
CA THR A 171 -20.54 8.09 14.08
C THR A 171 -19.23 7.32 14.10
N SER A 172 -19.08 6.30 14.95
CA SER A 172 -17.94 5.38 14.83
C SER A 172 -17.93 4.81 13.42
N PRO A 173 -16.80 4.83 12.71
CA PRO A 173 -16.72 4.26 11.37
C PRO A 173 -17.04 2.76 11.46
N LEU A 174 -18.01 2.31 10.65
CA LEU A 174 -18.35 0.90 10.50
C LEU A 174 -17.09 0.15 10.06
N GLU A 175 -16.74 -0.90 10.78
CA GLU A 175 -15.59 -1.74 10.44
C GLU A 175 -16.01 -2.87 9.51
N TYR A 176 -15.47 -2.87 8.30
CA TYR A 176 -15.74 -3.86 7.27
C TYR A 176 -14.68 -4.95 7.23
N TYR A 177 -15.14 -6.20 7.14
CA TYR A 177 -14.32 -7.39 6.97
C TYR A 177 -14.69 -8.11 5.68
N ALA A 178 -13.69 -8.50 4.90
CA ALA A 178 -13.90 -9.25 3.68
C ALA A 178 -12.78 -10.27 3.50
N SER A 179 -13.10 -11.38 2.84
CA SER A 179 -12.09 -12.37 2.44
C SER A 179 -11.11 -11.81 1.40
N SER A 180 -11.51 -10.76 0.68
CA SER A 180 -10.70 -10.10 -0.34
C SER A 180 -10.59 -8.59 -0.05
N PRO A 181 -9.38 -8.01 -0.04
CA PRO A 181 -9.16 -6.61 0.33
C PRO A 181 -9.70 -5.62 -0.71
N ASP A 182 -9.88 -6.04 -1.96
CA ASP A 182 -10.51 -5.23 -3.02
C ASP A 182 -12.02 -5.02 -2.78
N GLU A 183 -12.77 -6.07 -2.39
CA GLU A 183 -14.18 -5.95 -2.00
C GLU A 183 -14.32 -4.99 -0.81
N LYS A 184 -13.46 -5.14 0.20
CA LYS A 184 -13.41 -4.24 1.35
C LYS A 184 -13.19 -2.78 0.90
N ALA A 185 -12.18 -2.54 0.06
CA ALA A 185 -11.86 -1.20 -0.42
C ALA A 185 -13.01 -0.55 -1.21
N LEU A 186 -13.74 -1.35 -2.01
CA LEU A 186 -14.89 -0.89 -2.77
C LEU A 186 -16.06 -0.49 -1.86
N VAL A 187 -16.38 -1.31 -0.85
CA VAL A 187 -17.47 -1.02 0.11
C VAL A 187 -17.12 0.17 0.99
N GLU A 188 -15.86 0.27 1.43
CA GLU A 188 -15.39 1.44 2.18
C GLU A 188 -15.47 2.73 1.35
N ALA A 189 -15.13 2.67 0.05
CA ALA A 189 -15.27 3.83 -0.84
C ALA A 189 -16.73 4.25 -1.01
N ALA A 190 -17.63 3.29 -1.22
CA ALA A 190 -19.05 3.59 -1.32
C ALA A 190 -19.59 4.23 -0.02
N SER A 191 -19.15 3.71 1.13
CA SER A 191 -19.49 4.27 2.45
C SER A 191 -19.01 5.72 2.60
N ARG A 192 -17.77 6.02 2.21
CA ARG A 192 -17.22 7.39 2.20
C ARG A 192 -17.98 8.35 1.28
N VAL A 193 -18.52 7.86 0.15
CA VAL A 193 -19.32 8.67 -0.79
C VAL A 193 -20.77 8.86 -0.33
N GLY A 194 -21.25 8.08 0.64
CA GLY A 194 -22.58 8.24 1.25
C GLY A 194 -23.60 7.15 0.86
N VAL A 195 -23.12 6.03 0.32
CA VAL A 195 -23.90 4.78 0.17
C VAL A 195 -23.29 3.75 1.10
N VAL A 196 -23.92 3.54 2.25
CA VAL A 196 -23.35 2.77 3.35
C VAL A 196 -24.03 1.41 3.43
N PHE A 197 -23.28 0.32 3.27
CA PHE A 197 -23.76 -1.02 3.61
C PHE A 197 -23.82 -1.14 5.15
N THR A 198 -24.98 -1.52 5.69
CA THR A 198 -25.24 -1.56 7.14
C THR A 198 -25.40 -2.97 7.71
N GLY A 199 -25.54 -3.98 6.86
CA GLY A 199 -25.52 -5.38 7.29
C GLY A 199 -26.48 -6.27 6.51
N ILE A 200 -26.62 -7.50 6.99
CA ILE A 200 -27.54 -8.50 6.44
C ILE A 200 -28.54 -8.85 7.54
N SER A 201 -29.83 -8.66 7.26
CA SER A 201 -30.93 -9.04 8.15
C SER A 201 -31.73 -10.17 7.51
N GLY A 202 -31.44 -11.41 7.92
CA GLY A 202 -32.06 -12.61 7.35
C GLY A 202 -31.58 -12.86 5.93
N ASP A 203 -32.51 -12.81 4.96
CA ASP A 203 -32.22 -13.00 3.52
C ASP A 203 -32.10 -11.65 2.78
N SER A 204 -32.12 -10.53 3.51
CA SER A 204 -32.08 -9.19 2.93
C SER A 204 -30.83 -8.42 3.32
N MET A 205 -30.28 -7.67 2.37
CA MET A 205 -29.18 -6.73 2.61
C MET A 205 -29.72 -5.34 2.92
N GLU A 206 -29.12 -4.66 3.90
CA GLU A 206 -29.49 -3.31 4.30
C GLU A 206 -28.43 -2.31 3.84
N VAL A 207 -28.90 -1.28 3.12
CA VAL A 207 -28.05 -0.22 2.57
C VAL A 207 -28.68 1.12 2.89
N LYS A 208 -27.89 2.07 3.38
CA LYS A 208 -28.30 3.44 3.66
C LYS A 208 -27.75 4.37 2.59
N SER A 209 -28.62 4.92 1.75
CA SER A 209 -28.25 5.87 0.70
C SER A 209 -28.74 7.27 1.04
N LEU A 210 -27.83 8.25 1.10
CA LEU A 210 -28.16 9.66 1.38
C LEU A 210 -29.03 9.84 2.65
N GLY A 211 -28.78 9.02 3.67
CA GLY A 211 -29.52 9.04 4.93
C GLY A 211 -30.79 8.19 4.98
N LYS A 212 -31.25 7.64 3.85
CA LYS A 212 -32.44 6.79 3.78
C LYS A 212 -32.05 5.31 3.84
N PRO A 213 -32.59 4.54 4.80
CA PRO A 213 -32.40 3.09 4.82
C PRO A 213 -33.23 2.43 3.71
N GLU A 214 -32.61 1.51 3.00
CA GLU A 214 -33.19 0.69 1.95
C GLU A 214 -32.83 -0.78 2.22
N ARG A 215 -33.74 -1.69 1.85
CA ARG A 215 -33.56 -3.12 2.04
C ARG A 215 -33.79 -3.85 0.71
N TYR A 216 -32.86 -4.73 0.37
CA TYR A 216 -32.81 -5.48 -0.89
C TYR A 216 -32.89 -6.98 -0.62
#